data_AF-A0A918VUC8-F1
#
_entry.id   AF-A0A918VUC8-F1
#
_cell.length_a   1.000
_cell.length_b   1.000
_cell.length_c   1.000
_cell.angle_alpha   90.00
_cell.angle_beta   90.00
_cell.angle_gamma   90.00
#
_symmetry.space_group_name_H-M   'P 1'
#
loop_
_entity.id
_entity.type
_entity.pdbx_description
1 polymer ?
#
loop_
_entity_poly.entity_id
_entity_poly.type
_entity_poly.pdbx_seq_one_letter_code
_entity_poly.pdbx_strand_id
1 'polypeptide(L)'
;MGLTKILITVKTYPSLSATYGELVCTAGFLEDGTWIRLYPVPFRKLKKEEKYKKYQWVELDIVKNDKDFRPESFRPATIDTPIALLETIDTKGNWFKRKQFALKKVYTDIKKLIAEAHDRKVCTSLAVFKPAKVSDFKVEKVSSVWDKKKVDQLKALNDQGNLFDMEELPFEIVEKLPYKFSYVIEDVNGVSSTMMIEDWEIGQLYRNTLAAAEGNEAIAVEKVKEKYFNYFALQKDLHLYLGTTKAFHYRSKNPFMIIGTFTPDKEIQTSLF
;
A
#
# COMPACT_ATOMS: atom_id res chain seq x y z
N MET A 1 21.56 11.68 -1.61
CA MET A 1 21.65 10.25 -1.99
C MET A 1 21.72 10.22 -3.51
N GLY A 2 22.29 9.17 -4.10
CA GLY A 2 22.30 9.02 -5.55
C GLY A 2 21.11 8.21 -6.05
N LEU A 3 21.12 7.90 -7.35
CA LEU A 3 20.20 6.96 -7.98
C LEU A 3 20.06 5.69 -7.13
N THR A 4 18.82 5.36 -6.78
CA THR A 4 18.50 4.25 -5.89
C THR A 4 17.53 3.29 -6.56
N LYS A 5 17.85 1.99 -6.55
CA LYS A 5 16.97 0.93 -7.05
C LYS A 5 15.98 0.49 -5.99
N ILE A 6 14.72 0.42 -6.39
CA ILE A 6 13.60 0.08 -5.50
C ILE A 6 12.70 -0.93 -6.20
N LEU A 7 12.46 -2.07 -5.55
CA LEU A 7 11.47 -3.05 -5.98
C LEU A 7 10.11 -2.62 -5.46
N ILE A 8 9.25 -2.10 -6.32
CA ILE A 8 7.93 -1.62 -5.91
C ILE A 8 7.03 -2.79 -5.54
N THR A 9 6.48 -2.81 -4.32
CA THR A 9 5.60 -3.89 -3.86
C THR A 9 4.24 -3.41 -3.38
N VAL A 10 4.09 -2.11 -3.13
CA VAL A 10 2.87 -1.52 -2.59
C VAL A 10 2.55 -0.22 -3.31
N LYS A 11 1.26 -0.04 -3.62
CA LYS A 11 0.64 1.25 -3.95
C LYS A 11 -0.64 1.36 -3.13
N THR A 12 -0.73 2.37 -2.28
CA THR A 12 -1.96 2.58 -1.49
C THR A 12 -3.07 3.20 -2.33
N TYR A 13 -4.31 3.06 -1.90
CA TYR A 13 -5.40 3.82 -2.50
C TYR A 13 -5.12 5.34 -2.35
N PRO A 14 -5.36 6.15 -3.39
CA PRO A 14 -5.08 7.58 -3.37
C PRO A 14 -5.76 8.28 -2.20
N SER A 15 -5.00 9.14 -1.54
CA SER A 15 -5.55 10.11 -0.60
C SER A 15 -5.57 11.48 -1.25
N LEU A 16 -6.61 12.27 -0.97
CA LEU A 16 -6.70 13.65 -1.45
C LEU A 16 -5.65 14.53 -0.76
N SER A 17 -4.91 15.30 -1.54
CA SER A 17 -3.87 16.23 -1.12
C SER A 17 -4.12 17.64 -1.67
N ALA A 18 -3.86 18.65 -0.84
CA ALA A 18 -4.10 20.05 -1.16
C ALA A 18 -3.08 20.56 -2.17
N THR A 19 -1.83 20.12 -1.99
CA THR A 19 -0.65 20.69 -2.65
C THR A 19 -0.35 20.00 -3.97
N TYR A 20 -0.79 18.76 -4.18
CA TYR A 20 -0.35 17.93 -5.31
C TYR A 20 -1.50 17.25 -6.07
N GLY A 21 -2.75 17.47 -5.64
CA GLY A 21 -3.90 16.72 -6.12
C GLY A 21 -4.00 15.35 -5.46
N GLU A 22 -3.56 14.31 -6.15
CA GLU A 22 -3.63 12.94 -5.67
C GLU A 22 -2.26 12.39 -5.32
N LEU A 23 -2.14 11.87 -4.10
CA LEU A 23 -0.90 11.27 -3.63
C LEU A 23 -1.13 9.80 -3.27
N VAL A 24 -0.32 8.96 -3.89
CA VAL A 24 -0.19 7.54 -3.56
C VAL A 24 1.05 7.38 -2.71
N CYS A 25 0.93 6.67 -1.58
CA CYS A 25 2.09 6.16 -0.88
C CYS A 25 2.58 4.93 -1.65
N THR A 26 3.82 4.98 -2.12
CA THR A 26 4.48 3.83 -2.73
C THR A 26 5.47 3.26 -1.73
N ALA A 27 5.50 1.94 -1.58
CA ALA A 27 6.50 1.26 -0.78
C ALA A 27 7.08 0.06 -1.53
N GLY A 28 8.30 -0.29 -1.15
CA GLY A 28 9.08 -1.30 -1.82
C GLY A 28 10.27 -1.75 -1.00
N PHE A 29 11.11 -2.57 -1.62
CA PHE A 29 12.34 -3.05 -1.02
C PHE A 29 13.56 -2.46 -1.74
N LEU A 30 14.60 -2.13 -0.99
CA LEU A 30 15.94 -1.91 -1.53
C LEU A 30 16.57 -3.25 -1.94
N GLU A 31 17.71 -3.19 -2.63
CA GLU A 31 18.46 -4.39 -3.06
C GLU A 31 18.88 -5.29 -1.89
N ASP A 32 19.11 -4.72 -0.71
CA ASP A 32 19.41 -5.46 0.51
C ASP A 32 18.15 -6.02 1.21
N GLY A 33 16.94 -5.82 0.65
CA GLY A 33 15.68 -6.27 1.23
C GLY A 33 15.14 -5.41 2.37
N THR A 34 15.76 -4.28 2.69
CA THR A 34 15.18 -3.32 3.64
C THR A 34 14.03 -2.55 2.99
N TRP A 35 13.08 -2.13 3.83
CA TRP A 35 11.93 -1.37 3.35
C TRP A 35 12.32 0.06 2.97
N ILE A 36 11.64 0.59 1.96
CA ILE A 36 11.65 2.00 1.60
C ILE A 36 10.23 2.47 1.27
N ARG A 37 9.91 3.69 1.70
CA ARG A 37 8.69 4.42 1.36
C ARG A 37 9.05 5.62 0.50
N LEU A 38 8.34 5.79 -0.61
CA LEU A 38 8.35 7.00 -1.42
C LEU A 38 7.04 7.76 -1.22
N TYR A 39 7.15 8.98 -0.70
CA TYR A 39 6.02 9.88 -0.55
C TYR A 39 6.46 11.35 -0.52
N PRO A 40 5.82 12.25 -1.30
CA PRO A 40 4.76 11.98 -2.27
C PRO A 40 5.26 11.39 -3.59
N VAL A 41 4.46 10.54 -4.25
CA VAL A 41 4.66 10.17 -5.67
C VAL A 41 3.39 10.49 -6.45
N PRO A 42 3.43 11.40 -7.44
CA PRO A 42 2.27 11.77 -8.25
C PRO A 42 1.99 10.73 -9.35
N PHE A 43 1.75 9.46 -8.98
CA PHE A 43 1.73 8.30 -9.89
C PHE A 43 0.84 8.47 -11.13
N ARG A 44 -0.31 9.13 -11.02
CA ARG A 44 -1.22 9.34 -12.16
C ARG A 44 -0.68 10.34 -13.19
N LYS A 45 0.11 11.31 -12.73
CA LYS A 45 0.75 12.36 -13.55
C LYS A 45 2.04 11.89 -14.22
N LEU A 46 2.60 10.75 -13.79
CA LEU A 46 3.76 10.15 -14.44
C LEU A 46 3.48 9.88 -15.92
N LYS A 47 4.52 9.99 -16.76
CA LYS A 47 4.43 9.58 -18.16
C LYS A 47 4.16 8.08 -18.25
N LYS A 48 3.60 7.63 -19.38
CA LYS A 48 3.24 6.21 -19.54
C LYS A 48 4.45 5.28 -19.34
N GLU A 49 5.62 5.74 -19.76
CA GLU A 49 6.90 5.07 -19.70
C GLU A 49 7.50 5.04 -18.29
N GLU A 50 6.91 5.79 -17.34
CA GLU A 50 7.34 5.89 -15.94
C GLU A 50 6.34 5.19 -14.99
N LYS A 51 5.19 4.72 -15.52
CA LYS A 51 4.14 4.04 -14.74
C LYS A 51 4.54 2.61 -14.41
N TYR A 52 5.25 2.46 -13.29
CA TYR A 52 5.70 1.17 -12.77
C TYR A 52 4.58 0.23 -12.33
N LYS A 53 4.89 -1.07 -12.41
CA LYS A 53 4.03 -2.19 -11.99
C LYS A 53 4.43 -2.71 -10.60
N LYS A 54 3.55 -3.49 -9.98
CA LYS A 54 3.87 -4.23 -8.75
C LYS A 54 4.91 -5.31 -9.08
N TYR A 55 5.93 -5.43 -8.23
CA TYR A 55 7.15 -6.22 -8.41
C TYR A 55 8.02 -5.81 -9.60
N GLN A 56 8.06 -4.52 -9.91
CA GLN A 56 9.01 -3.96 -10.87
C GLN A 56 10.09 -3.17 -10.14
N TRP A 57 11.34 -3.40 -10.54
CA TRP A 57 12.46 -2.55 -10.15
C TRP A 57 12.33 -1.21 -10.85
N VAL A 58 12.50 -0.14 -10.08
CA VAL A 58 12.64 1.22 -10.60
C VAL A 58 13.93 1.82 -10.09
N GLU A 59 14.50 2.75 -10.84
CA GLU A 59 15.65 3.53 -10.42
C GLU A 59 15.33 5.02 -10.56
N LEU A 60 15.55 5.78 -9.49
CA LEU A 60 15.32 7.22 -9.45
C LEU A 60 16.19 7.88 -8.36
N ASP A 61 16.37 9.18 -8.48
CA ASP A 61 17.05 9.98 -7.46
C ASP A 61 16.10 10.29 -6.29
N ILE A 62 16.55 10.04 -5.07
CA ILE A 62 15.74 10.19 -3.87
C ILE A 62 16.45 11.00 -2.80
N VAL A 63 15.66 11.73 -2.02
CA VAL A 63 16.12 12.47 -0.85
C VAL A 63 15.32 12.08 0.37
N LYS A 64 15.94 12.22 1.55
CA LYS A 64 15.26 11.97 2.82
C LYS A 64 14.06 12.91 2.96
N ASN A 65 12.95 12.39 3.48
CA ASN A 65 11.80 13.23 3.79
C ASN A 65 11.91 13.74 5.22
N ASP A 66 12.55 14.90 5.42
CA ASP A 66 12.81 15.46 6.76
C ASP A 66 11.53 15.83 7.53
N LYS A 67 10.40 15.95 6.83
CA LYS A 67 9.09 16.15 7.45
C LYS A 67 8.49 14.87 7.98
N ASP A 68 9.09 13.70 7.73
CA ASP A 68 8.58 12.40 8.14
C ASP A 68 9.61 11.68 9.01
N PHE A 69 9.26 11.45 10.28
CA PHE A 69 10.17 10.87 11.28
C PHE A 69 10.50 9.40 11.00
N ARG A 70 9.76 8.75 10.09
CA ARG A 70 9.92 7.32 9.80
C ARG A 70 11.24 7.08 9.06
N PRO A 71 12.09 6.14 9.52
CA PRO A 71 13.46 5.97 9.02
C PRO A 71 13.50 5.60 7.53
N GLU A 72 12.50 4.89 7.04
CA GLU A 72 12.38 4.45 5.66
C GLU A 72 11.67 5.45 4.74
N SER A 73 11.30 6.64 5.23
CA SER A 73 10.58 7.65 4.43
C SER A 73 11.52 8.52 3.59
N PHE A 74 11.32 8.45 2.28
CA PHE A 74 12.03 9.21 1.24
C PHE A 74 11.03 9.82 0.27
N ARG A 75 11.52 10.73 -0.58
CA ARG A 75 10.77 11.32 -1.67
C ARG A 75 11.66 11.42 -2.91
N PRO A 76 11.09 11.47 -4.12
CA PRO A 76 11.84 11.90 -5.29
C PRO A 76 12.54 13.24 -5.03
N ALA A 77 13.74 13.43 -5.56
CA ALA A 77 14.55 14.64 -5.33
C ALA A 77 13.77 15.92 -5.69
N THR A 78 13.09 15.87 -6.84
CA THR A 78 12.16 16.89 -7.36
C THR A 78 10.85 16.23 -7.80
N ILE A 79 9.81 17.02 -8.07
CA ILE A 79 8.51 16.49 -8.52
C ILE A 79 8.59 15.82 -9.90
N ASP A 80 9.48 16.31 -10.75
CA ASP A 80 9.73 15.82 -12.12
C ASP A 80 10.92 14.87 -12.20
N THR A 81 11.36 14.31 -11.07
CA THR A 81 12.44 13.32 -11.07
C THR A 81 12.05 12.13 -11.94
N PRO A 82 12.82 11.81 -13.00
CA PRO A 82 12.48 10.73 -13.91
C PRO A 82 12.57 9.39 -13.19
N ILE A 83 11.68 8.47 -13.55
CA ILE A 83 11.65 7.12 -13.00
C ILE A 83 12.03 6.12 -14.11
N ALA A 84 13.23 5.56 -14.02
CA ALA A 84 13.66 4.52 -14.93
C ALA A 84 13.00 3.19 -14.55
N LEU A 85 12.26 2.60 -15.49
CA LEU A 85 11.66 1.28 -15.32
C LEU A 85 12.66 0.19 -15.69
N LEU A 86 12.89 -0.75 -14.77
CA LEU A 86 13.81 -1.87 -14.94
C LEU A 86 13.04 -3.21 -14.99
N GLU A 87 13.74 -4.30 -14.66
CA GLU A 87 13.23 -5.68 -14.58
C GLU A 87 11.95 -5.79 -13.74
N THR A 88 10.99 -6.56 -14.24
CA THR A 88 9.86 -7.06 -13.44
C THR A 88 10.16 -8.46 -12.93
N ILE A 89 10.04 -8.68 -11.63
CA ILE A 89 10.18 -10.00 -11.03
C ILE A 89 8.89 -10.78 -11.27
N ASP A 90 8.98 -11.90 -12.00
CA ASP A 90 7.84 -12.77 -12.30
C ASP A 90 7.37 -13.60 -11.09
N THR A 91 6.40 -14.47 -11.32
CA THR A 91 5.81 -15.38 -10.33
C THR A 91 6.32 -16.83 -10.46
N LYS A 92 7.37 -17.09 -11.25
CA LYS A 92 7.88 -18.45 -11.46
C LYS A 92 8.43 -19.06 -10.17
N GLY A 93 8.37 -20.39 -10.09
CA GLY A 93 8.84 -21.14 -8.94
C GLY A 93 8.12 -20.75 -7.65
N ASN A 94 6.80 -20.60 -7.69
CA ASN A 94 6.00 -20.11 -6.56
C ASN A 94 6.57 -18.81 -5.95
N TRP A 95 6.85 -17.84 -6.83
CA TRP A 95 7.33 -16.51 -6.47
C TRP A 95 8.72 -16.51 -5.82
N PHE A 96 9.57 -17.48 -6.17
CA PHE A 96 10.89 -17.72 -5.57
C PHE A 96 11.73 -16.44 -5.41
N LYS A 97 11.90 -15.66 -6.48
CA LYS A 97 12.66 -14.40 -6.45
C LYS A 97 12.02 -13.35 -5.54
N ARG A 98 10.68 -13.24 -5.53
CA ARG A 98 9.97 -12.26 -4.69
C ARG A 98 10.10 -12.60 -3.20
N LYS A 99 10.11 -13.89 -2.84
CA LYS A 99 10.30 -14.37 -1.47
C LYS A 99 11.64 -13.94 -0.87
N GLN A 100 12.70 -13.83 -1.68
CA GLN A 100 14.03 -13.37 -1.23
C GLN A 100 14.00 -11.96 -0.60
N PHE A 101 13.04 -11.13 -1.01
CA PHE A 101 12.83 -9.80 -0.45
C PHE A 101 11.71 -9.80 0.59
N ALA A 102 10.52 -10.27 0.19
CA ALA A 102 9.32 -10.20 1.00
C ALA A 102 9.39 -11.05 2.29
N LEU A 103 10.14 -12.15 2.30
CA LEU A 103 10.19 -13.06 3.44
C LEU A 103 11.49 -12.93 4.27
N LYS A 104 12.32 -11.92 3.98
CA LYS A 104 13.58 -11.70 4.71
C LYS A 104 13.36 -11.37 6.19
N LYS A 105 12.31 -10.63 6.51
CA LYS A 105 11.88 -10.32 7.88
C LYS A 105 10.37 -10.33 7.99
N VAL A 106 9.84 -11.39 8.60
CA VAL A 106 8.39 -11.60 8.78
C VAL A 106 8.04 -11.55 10.26
N TYR A 107 7.02 -10.75 10.59
CA TYR A 107 6.43 -10.70 11.92
C TYR A 107 5.24 -11.64 12.01
N THR A 108 5.09 -12.31 13.14
CA THR A 108 3.96 -13.20 13.45
C THR A 108 3.25 -12.85 14.75
N ASP A 109 3.86 -11.97 15.56
CA ASP A 109 3.33 -11.45 16.82
C ASP A 109 3.00 -9.96 16.66
N ILE A 110 1.73 -9.60 16.78
CA ILE A 110 1.28 -8.23 16.53
C ILE A 110 1.68 -7.28 17.66
N LYS A 111 1.75 -7.75 18.91
CA LYS A 111 2.14 -6.93 20.07
C LYS A 111 3.60 -6.55 19.98
N LYS A 112 4.47 -7.49 19.59
CA LYS A 112 5.89 -7.22 19.32
C LYS A 112 6.05 -6.18 18.22
N LEU A 113 5.33 -6.34 17.11
CA LEU A 113 5.39 -5.38 16.00
C LEU A 113 4.93 -3.98 16.41
N ILE A 114 3.85 -3.86 17.20
CA ILE A 114 3.37 -2.57 17.74
C ILE A 114 4.39 -1.96 18.71
N ALA A 115 5.03 -2.77 19.56
CA ALA A 115 6.07 -2.28 20.47
C ALA A 115 7.27 -1.69 19.70
N GLU A 116 7.74 -2.36 18.65
CA GLU A 116 8.80 -1.85 17.78
C GLU A 116 8.38 -0.59 17.01
N ALA A 117 7.10 -0.45 16.66
CA ALA A 117 6.58 0.77 16.05
C ALA A 117 6.64 1.96 17.03
N HIS A 118 6.24 1.74 18.28
CA HIS A 118 6.22 2.80 19.28
C HIS A 118 7.59 3.14 19.90
N ASP A 119 8.57 2.25 19.76
CA ASP A 119 9.95 2.55 20.13
C ASP A 119 10.55 3.58 19.16
N ARG A 120 10.81 4.79 19.64
CA ARG A 120 11.37 5.89 18.84
C ARG A 120 12.76 5.61 18.26
N LYS A 121 13.50 4.64 18.81
CA LYS A 121 14.81 4.22 18.29
C LYS A 121 14.67 3.28 17.08
N VAL A 122 13.61 2.48 17.05
CA VAL A 122 13.36 1.48 16.00
C VAL A 122 12.40 2.03 14.96
N CYS A 123 11.25 2.55 15.39
CA CYS A 123 10.24 3.22 14.59
C CYS A 123 9.76 2.38 13.39
N THR A 124 9.45 1.09 13.63
CA THR A 124 8.98 0.20 12.55
C THR A 124 7.63 0.69 12.01
N SER A 125 7.59 1.14 10.75
CA SER A 125 6.36 1.60 10.08
C SER A 125 6.01 0.92 8.77
N LEU A 126 6.81 -0.05 8.34
CA LEU A 126 6.53 -0.99 7.27
C LEU A 126 6.96 -2.39 7.72
N ALA A 127 6.12 -3.38 7.47
CA ALA A 127 6.40 -4.75 7.87
C ALA A 127 5.72 -5.76 6.95
N VAL A 128 6.31 -6.96 6.86
CA VAL A 128 5.61 -8.15 6.38
C VAL A 128 5.10 -8.90 7.60
N PHE A 129 3.80 -9.19 7.61
CA PHE A 129 3.14 -9.89 8.70
C PHE A 129 2.47 -11.17 8.19
N LYS A 130 2.73 -12.28 8.87
CA LYS A 130 2.07 -13.56 8.61
C LYS A 130 1.04 -13.82 9.73
N PRO A 131 -0.26 -13.69 9.46
CA PRO A 131 -1.28 -14.10 10.43
C PRO A 131 -1.24 -15.62 10.61
N ALA A 132 -1.55 -16.10 11.81
CA ALA A 132 -1.76 -17.53 12.07
C ALA A 132 -3.04 -18.02 11.39
N LYS A 133 -4.09 -17.20 11.44
CA LYS A 133 -5.33 -17.42 10.67
C LYS A 133 -6.02 -16.11 10.35
N VAL A 134 -6.80 -16.12 9.27
CA VAL A 134 -7.76 -15.06 8.96
C VAL A 134 -9.15 -15.62 9.23
N SER A 135 -9.82 -15.11 10.24
CA SER A 135 -11.10 -15.64 10.69
C SER A 135 -12.29 -15.07 9.94
N ASP A 136 -12.18 -13.84 9.45
CA ASP A 136 -13.30 -13.15 8.79
C ASP A 136 -12.81 -12.04 7.83
N PHE A 137 -13.68 -11.66 6.90
CA PHE A 137 -13.50 -10.56 5.96
C PHE A 137 -14.70 -9.63 6.03
N LYS A 138 -14.48 -8.47 6.68
CA LYS A 138 -15.52 -7.47 6.92
C LYS A 138 -15.60 -6.49 5.76
N VAL A 139 -16.83 -6.22 5.34
CA VAL A 139 -17.17 -5.21 4.33
C VAL A 139 -18.12 -4.21 4.96
N GLU A 140 -17.71 -2.94 5.02
CA GLU A 140 -18.51 -1.85 5.58
C GLU A 140 -18.81 -0.83 4.48
N LYS A 141 -20.08 -0.56 4.21
CA LYS A 141 -20.48 0.49 3.25
C LYS A 141 -20.19 1.86 3.84
N VAL A 142 -19.54 2.71 3.06
CA VAL A 142 -19.23 4.10 3.41
C VAL A 142 -19.73 5.05 2.32
N SER A 143 -19.87 6.32 2.66
CA SER A 143 -20.27 7.34 1.68
C SER A 143 -19.31 7.35 0.48
N SER A 144 -19.88 7.28 -0.73
CA SER A 144 -19.19 7.43 -2.01
C SER A 144 -18.72 8.85 -2.30
N VAL A 145 -19.11 9.81 -1.46
CA VAL A 145 -18.76 11.23 -1.61
C VAL A 145 -17.58 11.55 -0.69
N TRP A 146 -16.60 12.28 -1.23
CA TRP A 146 -15.55 12.88 -0.43
C TRP A 146 -16.11 13.99 0.46
N ASP A 147 -15.53 14.19 1.63
CA ASP A 147 -15.97 15.27 2.52
C ASP A 147 -15.80 16.61 1.81
N LYS A 148 -16.93 17.29 1.57
CA LYS A 148 -16.99 18.56 0.83
C LYS A 148 -16.12 19.64 1.47
N LYS A 149 -16.06 19.71 2.80
CA LYS A 149 -15.19 20.68 3.51
C LYS A 149 -13.72 20.40 3.22
N LYS A 150 -13.34 19.12 3.17
CA LYS A 150 -11.99 18.73 2.83
C LYS A 150 -11.72 19.09 1.37
N VAL A 151 -12.56 18.67 0.43
CA VAL A 151 -12.41 18.99 -1.01
C VAL A 151 -12.31 20.50 -1.26
N ASP A 152 -13.18 21.31 -0.64
CA ASP A 152 -13.19 22.77 -0.81
C ASP A 152 -11.94 23.42 -0.22
N GLN A 153 -11.42 22.92 0.93
CA GLN A 153 -10.13 23.35 1.47
C GLN A 153 -8.96 23.01 0.54
N LEU A 154 -8.97 21.82 -0.09
CA LEU A 154 -7.91 21.43 -1.03
C LEU A 154 -7.95 22.29 -2.29
N LYS A 155 -9.14 22.63 -2.80
CA LYS A 155 -9.33 23.55 -3.94
C LYS A 155 -8.82 24.95 -3.60
N ALA A 156 -9.23 25.51 -2.47
CA ALA A 156 -8.80 26.84 -2.04
C ALA A 156 -7.27 26.94 -1.82
N LEU A 157 -6.62 25.86 -1.35
CA LEU A 157 -5.17 25.80 -1.20
C LEU A 157 -4.45 25.66 -2.56
N ASN A 158 -5.05 25.01 -3.55
CA ASN A 158 -4.55 24.95 -4.92
C ASN A 158 -4.67 26.33 -5.60
N ASP A 159 -5.78 27.04 -5.38
CA ASP A 159 -6.03 28.38 -5.92
C ASP A 159 -5.09 29.44 -5.32
N GLN A 160 -4.65 29.28 -4.07
CA GLN A 160 -3.66 30.16 -3.42
C GLN A 160 -2.20 29.84 -3.78
N GLY A 161 -1.92 28.70 -4.44
CA GLY A 161 -0.57 28.17 -4.64
C GLY A 161 0.12 28.52 -5.98
N ASN A 162 -0.58 29.07 -6.95
CA ASN A 162 -0.05 29.31 -8.31
C ASN A 162 -0.06 30.79 -8.70
N LEU A 163 0.76 31.60 -8.05
CA LEU A 163 1.12 32.94 -8.58
C LEU A 163 2.27 32.87 -9.61
N PHE A 164 2.88 31.70 -9.83
CA PHE A 164 3.90 31.47 -10.85
C PHE A 164 3.75 30.07 -11.50
N ASP A 165 3.41 30.07 -12.78
CA ASP A 165 3.67 29.06 -13.82
C ASP A 165 3.57 27.57 -13.48
N MET A 166 2.39 27.11 -13.07
CA MET A 166 1.99 25.72 -13.27
C MET A 166 0.71 25.73 -14.10
N GLU A 167 0.80 25.33 -15.37
CA GLU A 167 -0.35 25.12 -16.26
C GLU A 167 -1.47 24.40 -15.48
N GLU A 168 -2.68 24.95 -15.57
CA GLU A 168 -3.89 24.45 -14.93
C GLU A 168 -4.21 23.00 -15.36
N LEU A 169 -3.57 22.03 -14.72
CA LEU A 169 -3.93 20.63 -14.93
C LEU A 169 -5.20 20.32 -14.12
N PRO A 170 -6.25 19.76 -14.76
CA PRO A 170 -7.52 19.51 -14.10
C PRO A 170 -7.34 18.58 -12.90
N PHE A 171 -7.88 19.02 -11.75
CA PHE A 171 -7.93 18.26 -10.50
C PHE A 171 -8.90 17.08 -10.65
N GLU A 172 -8.49 16.00 -11.30
CA GLU A 172 -9.30 14.79 -11.42
C GLU A 172 -9.30 14.00 -10.10
N ILE A 173 -10.36 14.18 -9.32
CA ILE A 173 -10.62 13.44 -8.09
C ILE A 173 -11.01 11.99 -8.42
N VAL A 174 -10.22 11.03 -7.95
CA VAL A 174 -10.54 9.60 -7.91
C VAL A 174 -11.80 9.45 -7.10
N GLU A 175 -12.80 8.78 -7.68
CA GLU A 175 -14.02 8.52 -6.95
C GLU A 175 -13.70 7.74 -5.68
N LYS A 176 -14.37 8.09 -4.60
CA LYS A 176 -14.16 7.43 -3.32
C LYS A 176 -14.73 6.02 -3.42
N LEU A 177 -13.96 5.04 -2.93
CA LEU A 177 -14.44 3.67 -2.81
C LEU A 177 -15.61 3.66 -1.80
N PRO A 178 -16.82 3.16 -2.17
CA PRO A 178 -17.98 3.17 -1.29
C PRO A 178 -17.94 2.06 -0.23
N TYR A 179 -16.80 1.40 -0.04
CA TYR A 179 -16.62 0.30 0.90
C TYR A 179 -15.28 0.40 1.60
N LYS A 180 -15.26 0.01 2.88
CA LYS A 180 -14.06 -0.35 3.62
C LYS A 180 -13.99 -1.87 3.72
N PHE A 181 -12.83 -2.40 3.35
CA PHE A 181 -12.54 -3.83 3.45
C PHE A 181 -11.57 -4.05 4.61
N SER A 182 -11.80 -5.07 5.44
CA SER A 182 -10.92 -5.40 6.56
C SER A 182 -10.81 -6.91 6.74
N TYR A 183 -9.62 -7.39 7.13
CA TYR A 183 -9.50 -8.74 7.68
C TYR A 183 -9.66 -8.72 9.19
N VAL A 184 -10.30 -9.75 9.72
CA VAL A 184 -10.11 -10.16 11.12
C VAL A 184 -9.06 -11.25 11.11
N ILE A 185 -7.91 -10.95 11.70
CA ILE A 185 -6.77 -11.85 11.77
C ILE A 185 -6.50 -12.26 13.20
N GLU A 186 -5.88 -13.42 13.35
CA GLU A 186 -5.30 -13.87 14.61
C GLU A 186 -3.79 -14.08 14.41
N ASP A 187 -3.01 -13.62 15.38
CA ASP A 187 -1.56 -13.76 15.38
C ASP A 187 -1.11 -15.12 15.97
N VAL A 188 0.19 -15.37 16.04
CA VAL A 188 0.75 -16.63 16.57
C VAL A 188 0.38 -16.90 18.04
N ASN A 189 0.00 -15.87 18.80
CA ASN A 189 -0.35 -15.96 20.21
C ASN A 189 -1.86 -16.00 20.44
N GLY A 190 -2.68 -16.12 19.38
CA GLY A 190 -4.13 -16.11 19.50
C GLY A 190 -4.74 -14.71 19.63
N VAL A 191 -3.98 -13.63 19.42
CA VAL A 191 -4.51 -12.27 19.53
C VAL A 191 -5.29 -11.91 18.27
N SER A 192 -6.59 -11.71 18.44
CA SER A 192 -7.46 -11.24 17.36
C SER A 192 -7.31 -9.74 17.11
N SER A 193 -7.27 -9.33 15.84
CA SER A 193 -7.22 -7.92 15.42
C SER A 193 -8.00 -7.73 14.12
N THR A 194 -8.78 -6.64 14.04
CA THR A 194 -9.38 -6.20 12.78
C THR A 194 -8.48 -5.15 12.13
N MET A 195 -8.04 -5.39 10.90
CA MET A 195 -7.17 -4.47 10.15
C MET A 195 -7.78 -4.11 8.80
N MET A 196 -7.84 -2.80 8.53
CA MET A 196 -8.33 -2.25 7.28
C MET A 196 -7.32 -2.45 6.14
N ILE A 197 -7.84 -2.67 4.93
CA ILE A 197 -7.07 -2.80 3.70
C ILE A 197 -7.14 -1.48 2.92
N GLU A 198 -6.00 -0.81 2.79
CA GLU A 198 -5.77 0.46 2.07
C GLU A 198 -4.91 0.25 0.82
N ASP A 199 -4.88 -0.98 0.30
CA ASP A 199 -4.22 -1.36 -0.95
C ASP A 199 -4.99 -0.82 -2.16
N TRP A 200 -4.29 -0.30 -3.17
CA TRP A 200 -4.91 0.07 -4.45
C TRP A 200 -5.58 -1.13 -5.14
N GLU A 201 -4.98 -2.31 -5.04
CA GLU A 201 -5.43 -3.48 -5.80
C GLU A 201 -6.83 -3.95 -5.42
N ILE A 202 -7.26 -3.80 -4.16
CA ILE A 202 -8.62 -4.16 -3.74
C ILE A 202 -9.65 -3.18 -4.30
N GLY A 203 -9.32 -1.88 -4.34
CA GLY A 203 -10.19 -0.86 -4.92
C GLY A 203 -10.32 -1.02 -6.44
N GLN A 204 -9.22 -1.34 -7.12
CA GLN A 204 -9.24 -1.64 -8.55
C GLN A 204 -10.02 -2.92 -8.85
N LEU A 205 -9.86 -3.97 -8.02
CA LEU A 205 -10.64 -5.20 -8.15
C LEU A 205 -12.14 -4.89 -8.05
N TYR A 206 -12.56 -4.17 -7.01
CA TYR A 206 -13.96 -3.77 -6.84
C TYR A 206 -14.51 -3.05 -8.08
N ARG A 207 -13.79 -2.04 -8.58
CA ARG A 207 -14.20 -1.28 -9.77
C ARG A 207 -14.33 -2.16 -11.01
N ASN A 208 -13.36 -3.03 -11.25
CA ASN A 208 -13.39 -3.95 -12.38
C ASN A 208 -14.60 -4.90 -12.29
N THR A 209 -14.86 -5.44 -11.10
CA THR A 209 -16.00 -6.33 -10.86
C THR A 209 -17.34 -5.61 -10.93
N LEU A 210 -17.41 -4.34 -10.51
CA LEU A 210 -18.59 -3.50 -10.62
C LEU A 210 -18.94 -3.21 -12.08
N ALA A 211 -17.94 -2.87 -12.89
CA ALA A 211 -18.13 -2.67 -14.32
C ALA A 211 -18.58 -3.97 -15.02
N ALA A 212 -17.95 -5.10 -14.68
CA ALA A 212 -18.33 -6.41 -15.21
C ALA A 212 -19.73 -6.89 -14.76
N ALA A 213 -20.22 -6.38 -13.63
CA ALA A 213 -21.54 -6.67 -13.08
C ALA A 213 -22.59 -5.59 -13.43
N GLU A 214 -22.32 -4.76 -14.44
CA GLU A 214 -23.23 -3.71 -14.91
C GLU A 214 -23.72 -2.76 -13.80
N GLY A 215 -22.83 -2.46 -12.84
CA GLY A 215 -23.13 -1.56 -11.72
C GLY A 215 -23.76 -2.24 -10.49
N ASN A 216 -23.90 -3.57 -10.47
CA ASN A 216 -24.41 -4.28 -9.31
C ASN A 216 -23.35 -4.38 -8.19
N GLU A 217 -23.48 -3.52 -7.17
CA GLU A 217 -22.54 -3.48 -6.03
C GLU A 217 -22.46 -4.79 -5.25
N ALA A 218 -23.58 -5.52 -5.09
CA ALA A 218 -23.59 -6.76 -4.32
C ALA A 218 -22.74 -7.84 -4.98
N ILE A 219 -22.84 -7.98 -6.32
CA ILE A 219 -22.00 -8.89 -7.10
C ILE A 219 -20.53 -8.48 -7.00
N ALA A 220 -20.23 -7.18 -7.11
CA ALA A 220 -18.86 -6.67 -7.01
C ALA A 220 -18.24 -6.97 -5.64
N VAL A 221 -18.96 -6.72 -4.54
CA VAL A 221 -18.51 -7.03 -3.18
C VAL A 221 -18.27 -8.54 -3.00
N GLU A 222 -19.17 -9.38 -3.47
CA GLU A 222 -18.99 -10.83 -3.40
C GLU A 222 -17.76 -11.29 -4.18
N LYS A 223 -17.48 -10.73 -5.36
CA LYS A 223 -16.26 -11.03 -6.13
C LYS A 223 -14.98 -10.59 -5.43
N VAL A 224 -15.01 -9.45 -4.73
CA VAL A 224 -13.89 -9.02 -3.87
C VAL A 224 -13.67 -10.03 -2.75
N LYS A 225 -14.74 -10.46 -2.07
CA LYS A 225 -14.70 -11.46 -0.99
C LYS A 225 -14.22 -12.82 -1.48
N GLU A 226 -14.68 -13.30 -2.63
CA GLU A 226 -14.19 -14.53 -3.27
C GLU A 226 -12.67 -14.47 -3.47
N LYS A 227 -12.14 -13.34 -3.95
CA LYS A 227 -10.71 -13.20 -4.21
C LYS A 227 -9.89 -13.05 -2.92
N TYR A 228 -10.26 -12.14 -2.04
CA TYR A 228 -9.47 -11.80 -0.85
C TYR A 228 -9.67 -12.79 0.29
N PHE A 229 -10.89 -13.29 0.50
CA PHE A 229 -11.13 -14.23 1.57
C PHE A 229 -10.99 -15.67 1.08
N ASN A 230 -11.89 -16.10 0.17
CA ASN A 230 -11.97 -17.51 -0.20
C ASN A 230 -10.71 -18.02 -0.90
N TYR A 231 -10.05 -17.17 -1.70
CA TYR A 231 -8.83 -17.53 -2.40
C TYR A 231 -7.56 -17.14 -1.62
N PHE A 232 -7.31 -15.83 -1.41
CA PHE A 232 -6.07 -15.39 -0.77
C PHE A 232 -5.94 -15.88 0.67
N ALA A 233 -6.95 -15.67 1.52
CA ALA A 233 -6.82 -16.00 2.94
C ALA A 233 -6.91 -17.51 3.22
N LEU A 234 -7.82 -18.23 2.55
CA LEU A 234 -8.05 -19.65 2.86
C LEU A 234 -7.14 -20.61 2.07
N GLN A 235 -6.78 -20.28 0.83
CA GLN A 235 -6.06 -21.21 -0.06
C GLN A 235 -4.57 -20.91 -0.19
N LYS A 236 -4.14 -19.64 -0.09
CA LYS A 236 -2.73 -19.23 -0.28
C LYS A 236 -1.95 -19.14 1.03
N ASP A 237 -0.62 -19.02 0.93
CA ASP A 237 0.24 -18.66 2.06
C ASP A 237 0.29 -17.14 2.21
N LEU A 238 -0.82 -16.59 2.70
CA LEU A 238 -1.05 -15.15 2.79
C LEU A 238 -0.08 -14.48 3.78
N HIS A 239 0.68 -13.53 3.25
CA HIS A 239 1.42 -12.53 4.00
C HIS A 239 0.83 -11.15 3.69
N LEU A 240 0.80 -10.31 4.71
CA LEU A 240 0.25 -8.96 4.66
C LEU A 240 1.40 -7.96 4.69
N TYR A 241 1.42 -7.03 3.74
CA TYR A 241 2.25 -5.85 3.85
C TYR A 241 1.51 -4.84 4.71
N LEU A 242 2.09 -4.52 5.84
CA LEU A 242 1.55 -3.57 6.81
C LEU A 242 2.27 -2.24 6.70
N GLY A 243 1.53 -1.15 6.85
CA GLY A 243 2.09 0.19 6.96
C GLY A 243 1.34 1.03 7.98
N THR A 244 1.98 2.09 8.44
CA THR A 244 1.34 3.07 9.32
C THR A 244 1.05 4.38 8.60
N THR A 245 0.11 5.15 9.12
CA THR A 245 -0.02 6.57 8.76
C THR A 245 0.86 7.41 9.67
N LYS A 246 1.43 8.50 9.15
CA LYS A 246 2.27 9.42 9.93
C LYS A 246 1.52 9.99 11.14
N ALA A 247 0.25 10.36 10.97
CA ALA A 247 -0.55 11.01 12.00
C ALA A 247 -0.87 10.11 13.20
N PHE A 248 -1.05 8.80 12.96
CA PHE A 248 -1.49 7.86 13.99
C PHE A 248 -0.38 6.95 14.51
N HIS A 249 0.83 7.00 13.93
CA HIS A 249 1.93 6.09 14.26
C HIS A 249 2.23 5.98 15.77
N TYR A 250 2.36 7.10 16.48
CA TYR A 250 2.62 7.12 17.93
C TYR A 250 1.36 7.33 18.80
N ARG A 251 0.19 7.53 18.17
CA ARG A 251 -1.05 7.89 18.87
C ARG A 251 -2.03 6.73 18.96
N SER A 252 -2.01 5.83 17.98
CA SER A 252 -2.91 4.69 17.92
C SER A 252 -2.41 3.56 18.80
N LYS A 253 -3.33 2.76 19.36
CA LYS A 253 -2.98 1.50 20.02
C LYS A 253 -2.41 0.48 19.03
N ASN A 254 -2.93 0.47 17.81
CA ASN A 254 -2.39 -0.28 16.68
C ASN A 254 -2.27 0.69 15.49
N PRO A 255 -1.05 1.10 15.10
CA PRO A 255 -0.86 2.06 14.02
C PRO A 255 -0.91 1.44 12.62
N PHE A 256 -1.01 0.10 12.51
CA PHE A 256 -0.89 -0.62 11.26
C PHE A 256 -2.22 -0.80 10.52
N MET A 257 -2.12 -0.73 9.20
CA MET A 257 -3.14 -1.08 8.21
C MET A 257 -2.49 -1.95 7.14
N ILE A 258 -3.30 -2.75 6.46
CA ILE A 258 -2.85 -3.58 5.36
C ILE A 258 -2.74 -2.70 4.12
N ILE A 259 -1.55 -2.57 3.57
CA ILE A 259 -1.25 -1.76 2.39
C ILE A 259 -0.95 -2.63 1.16
N GLY A 260 -0.89 -3.95 1.33
CA GLY A 260 -0.67 -4.89 0.23
C GLY A 260 -0.80 -6.33 0.69
N THR A 261 -0.99 -7.23 -0.28
CA THR A 261 -0.96 -8.69 -0.06
C THR A 261 0.17 -9.36 -0.83
N PHE A 262 0.73 -10.40 -0.23
CA PHE A 262 1.69 -11.34 -0.82
C PHE A 262 1.18 -12.77 -0.61
N THR A 263 0.74 -13.41 -1.68
CA THR A 263 -0.05 -14.65 -1.68
C THR A 263 0.56 -15.77 -2.54
N PRO A 264 1.80 -16.22 -2.26
CA PRO A 264 2.34 -17.42 -2.89
C PRO A 264 1.48 -18.64 -2.56
N ASP A 265 1.62 -19.71 -3.34
CA ASP A 265 1.07 -21.01 -3.02
C ASP A 265 1.67 -21.55 -1.72
N LYS A 266 0.87 -22.31 -0.97
CA LYS A 266 1.34 -23.04 0.21
C LYS A 266 2.34 -24.09 -0.25
N GLU A 267 3.55 -24.03 0.30
CA GLU A 267 4.53 -25.08 0.07
C GLU A 267 4.19 -26.25 0.98
N ILE A 268 3.75 -27.35 0.38
CA ILE A 268 3.70 -28.64 1.06
C ILE A 268 5.13 -29.16 0.95
N GLN A 269 5.92 -29.01 2.01
CA GLN A 269 7.28 -29.51 2.02
C GLN A 269 7.25 -31.04 1.89
N THR A 270 7.44 -31.55 0.69
CA THR A 270 7.51 -32.99 0.38
C THR A 270 8.93 -33.50 0.20
N SER A 271 9.97 -32.70 0.45
CA SER A 271 11.32 -33.24 0.62
C SER A 271 12.15 -32.42 1.61
N LEU A 272 12.73 -33.16 2.56
CA LEU A 272 13.91 -32.80 3.32
C LEU A 272 15.12 -33.07 2.43
N PHE A 273 15.95 -32.06 2.21
CA PHE A 273 17.37 -32.24 1.94
C PHE A 273 18.12 -31.41 2.96
#